data_AF-A0A3B8YPM3-F1
#
_entry.id   AF-A0A3B8YPM3-F1
#
_cell.length_a   1.000
_cell.length_b   1.000
_cell.length_c   1.000
_cell.angle_alpha   90.00
_cell.angle_beta   90.00
_cell.angle_gamma   90.00
#
_symmetry.space_group_name_H-M   'P 1'
#
loop_
_entity.id
_entity.type
_entity.pdbx_description
1 polymer ?
#
loop_
_entity_poly.entity_id
_entity_poly.type
_entity_poly.pdbx_seq_one_letter_code
_entity_poly.pdbx_strand_id
1 'polypeptide(L)'
;MKKSFLSLILIFTLTTFSLSADEGMWMLHLLKQQKYPEMKKLGLKLRDYDIYNPNGTSIKDAVVQFGGGCTGEVISSQGLVLTNHHCGYGQIQNHSTLEHNYLENGFWAMTKTEELPNPGLTVTFIDKVEEVTDYVKNCLERDKALDKDGILFLSPAYLKSIAKERVGKEFLENNAGADVEIKPFFDGNQYFMFIKKIYSDIRLVGAPPSSIGKFGADTDNWMWPRHTGDFSLFRIYADKNGNPAPYSPDNVPLKPKRWLTVSTQGANENDFVMILGFPGTTYKFYTSWEVAERRDIDNRVRINMRRVRQEALLNEMLADPQVNIQYASKYTGSTNAYKSAIGSNWAIDKRNFVMAKKRQQERLIGWAKKKNKTQFLAALDTLQHIVEQRSDLRFRDRMLNEGIVRGIEFANVPVRNADSLIRALRNKDEKKIENFTLLLLNDYRNFANKNYSVEVDKKVAKAMIAEYIRLVPKDKHPDVFTVLHTEFEGDINKYVDNIFENSVFGSEANLEKFLSHLTPETLVHDPMFSFARSVKKEEAMLKDQQDAFTRAYLIARRSYLDGVLEMDGATAYAPDANLTLRLAYGQ
;
A
#
# COMPACT_ATOMS: atom_id res chain seq x y z
N MET A 1 -54.02 62.47 7.47
CA MET A 1 -54.43 61.45 6.48
C MET A 1 -53.19 60.93 5.75
N LYS A 2 -52.99 59.61 5.75
CA LYS A 2 -52.27 58.73 4.77
C LYS A 2 -50.82 59.11 4.41
N LYS A 3 -49.81 58.36 4.89
CA LYS A 3 -49.24 57.11 4.32
C LYS A 3 -48.65 57.27 2.91
N SER A 4 -47.32 57.13 2.77
CA SER A 4 -46.75 56.03 1.97
C SER A 4 -45.26 55.82 2.25
N PHE A 5 -44.96 54.62 2.72
CA PHE A 5 -43.66 53.96 2.78
C PHE A 5 -43.28 53.54 1.35
N LEU A 6 -42.04 53.75 0.91
CA LEU A 6 -41.47 52.97 -0.19
C LEU A 6 -40.08 52.48 0.23
N SER A 7 -40.06 51.30 0.87
CA SER A 7 -38.87 50.51 1.10
C SER A 7 -38.42 49.89 -0.23
N LEU A 8 -37.25 50.29 -0.73
CA LEU A 8 -36.60 49.58 -1.83
C LEU A 8 -35.84 48.39 -1.25
N ILE A 9 -36.49 47.22 -1.27
CA ILE A 9 -35.88 45.93 -0.94
C ILE A 9 -35.00 45.53 -2.14
N LEU A 10 -33.68 45.63 -1.99
CA LEU A 10 -32.71 45.06 -2.91
C LEU A 10 -32.59 43.57 -2.59
N ILE A 11 -33.32 42.73 -3.32
CA ILE A 11 -33.15 41.27 -3.29
C ILE A 11 -31.77 40.96 -3.89
N PHE A 12 -30.77 40.79 -3.04
CA PHE A 12 -29.53 40.10 -3.40
C PHE A 12 -29.90 38.63 -3.56
N THR A 13 -30.22 38.21 -4.78
CA THR A 13 -30.23 36.78 -5.14
C THR A 13 -28.79 36.27 -5.02
N LEU A 14 -28.44 35.78 -3.84
CA LEU A 14 -27.34 34.84 -3.62
C LEU A 14 -27.69 33.57 -4.41
N THR A 15 -27.35 33.56 -5.70
CA THR A 15 -27.17 32.31 -6.43
C THR A 15 -26.00 31.62 -5.77
N THR A 16 -26.29 30.73 -4.83
CA THR A 16 -25.36 29.70 -4.39
C THR A 16 -25.07 28.85 -5.61
N PHE A 17 -24.06 29.23 -6.40
CA PHE A 17 -23.37 28.28 -7.23
C PHE A 17 -22.81 27.25 -6.25
N SER A 18 -23.48 26.11 -6.15
CA SER A 18 -22.84 24.91 -5.66
C SER A 18 -21.66 24.66 -6.60
N LEU A 19 -20.50 25.22 -6.26
CA LEU A 19 -19.22 24.75 -6.76
C LEU A 19 -19.11 23.31 -6.27
N SER A 20 -19.68 22.40 -7.06
CA SER A 20 -19.37 20.98 -6.95
C SER A 20 -17.94 20.89 -7.46
N ALA A 21 -16.98 20.83 -6.54
CA ALA A 21 -15.63 20.46 -6.89
C ALA A 21 -15.70 19.04 -7.46
N ASP A 22 -15.50 18.89 -8.76
CA ASP A 22 -15.50 17.58 -9.43
C ASP A 22 -14.17 16.87 -9.14
N GLU A 23 -14.08 16.35 -7.91
CA GLU A 23 -12.90 15.68 -7.38
C GLU A 23 -12.80 14.23 -7.92
N GLY A 24 -11.68 13.93 -8.57
CA GLY A 24 -11.43 12.61 -9.13
C GLY A 24 -9.97 12.35 -9.47
N MET A 25 -9.63 11.06 -9.50
CA MET A 25 -8.33 10.55 -9.94
C MET A 25 -8.50 9.99 -11.35
N TRP A 26 -8.46 10.88 -12.34
CA TRP A 26 -8.89 10.65 -13.71
C TRP A 26 -7.86 9.87 -14.53
N MET A 27 -8.35 9.08 -15.48
CA MET A 27 -7.50 8.33 -16.42
C MET A 27 -7.00 9.29 -17.51
N LEU A 28 -5.67 9.36 -17.68
CA LEU A 28 -5.04 10.31 -18.60
C LEU A 28 -5.57 10.23 -20.04
N HIS A 29 -5.79 9.01 -20.54
CA HIS A 29 -6.26 8.77 -21.91
C HIS A 29 -7.74 9.12 -22.13
N LEU A 30 -8.53 9.32 -21.07
CA LEU A 30 -9.94 9.75 -21.13
C LEU A 30 -10.12 11.24 -20.85
N LEU A 31 -9.05 11.95 -20.44
CA LEU A 31 -9.12 13.35 -20.01
C LEU A 31 -9.80 14.26 -21.02
N LYS A 32 -9.47 14.10 -22.32
CA LYS A 32 -10.05 14.89 -23.40
C LYS A 32 -11.57 14.84 -23.42
N GLN A 33 -12.14 13.65 -23.17
CA GLN A 33 -13.57 13.39 -23.22
C GLN A 33 -14.27 13.77 -21.91
N GLN A 34 -13.56 13.64 -20.78
CA GLN A 34 -14.15 13.81 -19.45
C GLN A 34 -13.96 15.22 -18.90
N LYS A 35 -12.72 15.68 -18.76
CA LYS A 35 -12.36 16.80 -17.88
C LYS A 35 -11.57 17.94 -18.53
N TYR A 36 -11.04 17.74 -19.73
CA TYR A 36 -10.20 18.73 -20.39
C TYR A 36 -10.88 20.12 -20.57
N PRO A 37 -12.15 20.22 -21.00
CA PRO A 37 -12.83 21.52 -21.08
C PRO A 37 -12.94 22.24 -19.73
N GLU A 38 -13.08 21.49 -18.64
CA GLU A 38 -13.14 22.02 -17.28
C GLU A 38 -11.76 22.51 -16.82
N MET A 39 -10.71 21.72 -17.05
CA MET A 39 -9.32 22.12 -16.77
C MET A 39 -8.95 23.41 -17.51
N LYS A 40 -9.38 23.57 -18.77
CA LYS A 40 -9.18 24.81 -19.55
C LYS A 40 -9.88 26.02 -18.91
N LYS A 41 -11.11 25.84 -18.40
CA LYS A 41 -11.86 26.89 -17.70
C LYS A 41 -11.18 27.31 -16.40
N LEU A 42 -10.54 26.37 -15.69
CA LEU A 42 -9.79 26.63 -14.46
C LEU A 42 -8.40 27.23 -14.69
N GLY A 43 -7.97 27.41 -15.94
CA GLY A 43 -6.72 28.10 -16.27
C GLY A 43 -5.63 27.22 -16.90
N LEU A 44 -5.89 25.95 -17.21
CA LEU A 44 -4.93 25.11 -17.92
C LEU A 44 -4.54 25.74 -19.26
N LYS A 45 -3.24 25.98 -19.46
CA LYS A 45 -2.71 26.52 -20.74
C LYS A 45 -2.26 25.42 -21.71
N LEU A 46 -1.93 24.23 -21.20
CA LEU A 46 -1.45 23.09 -22.00
C LEU A 46 -2.52 22.51 -22.92
N ARG A 47 -2.07 21.89 -24.01
CA ARG A 47 -2.90 21.04 -24.87
C ARG A 47 -3.08 19.67 -24.22
N ASP A 48 -4.15 18.97 -24.57
CA ASP A 48 -4.45 17.62 -24.08
C ASP A 48 -3.27 16.66 -24.31
N TYR A 49 -2.67 16.71 -25.50
CA TYR A 49 -1.52 15.89 -25.85
C TYR A 49 -0.20 16.31 -25.19
N ASP A 50 -0.10 17.52 -24.62
CA ASP A 50 1.08 17.88 -23.82
C ASP A 50 1.06 17.11 -22.47
N ILE A 51 -0.13 16.75 -21.97
CA ILE A 51 -0.32 15.95 -20.74
C ILE A 51 -0.19 14.45 -21.03
N TYR A 52 -0.93 13.96 -22.02
CA TYR A 52 -0.91 12.56 -22.45
C TYR A 52 -0.96 12.44 -23.97
N ASN A 53 0.14 11.98 -24.56
CA ASN A 53 0.20 11.64 -25.98
C ASN A 53 0.39 10.12 -26.14
N PRO A 54 -0.58 9.38 -26.70
CA PRO A 54 -0.42 7.94 -26.92
C PRO A 54 0.62 7.59 -27.99
N ASN A 55 0.94 8.53 -28.89
CA ASN A 55 1.79 8.31 -30.06
C ASN A 55 3.06 9.18 -30.03
N GLY A 56 3.42 9.74 -28.88
CA GLY A 56 4.57 10.63 -28.77
C GLY A 56 4.87 11.03 -27.33
N THR A 57 5.78 11.98 -27.17
CA THR A 57 6.23 12.44 -25.85
C THR A 57 5.23 13.40 -25.20
N SER A 58 5.03 13.26 -23.89
CA SER A 58 4.17 14.12 -23.07
C SER A 58 4.66 14.18 -21.61
N ILE A 59 3.95 14.90 -20.73
CA ILE A 59 4.27 14.98 -19.30
C ILE A 59 4.29 13.60 -18.63
N LYS A 60 3.47 12.64 -19.10
CA LYS A 60 3.47 11.26 -18.58
C LYS A 60 4.87 10.63 -18.56
N ASP A 61 5.73 10.99 -19.53
CA ASP A 61 7.06 10.40 -19.71
C ASP A 61 8.09 10.96 -18.72
N ALA A 62 7.71 11.96 -17.92
CA ALA A 62 8.51 12.48 -16.82
C ALA A 62 7.98 12.06 -15.44
N VAL A 63 6.82 11.41 -15.35
CA VAL A 63 6.21 10.97 -14.08
C VAL A 63 6.45 9.47 -13.91
N VAL A 64 6.97 9.08 -12.75
CA VAL A 64 7.42 7.71 -12.51
C VAL A 64 6.83 7.13 -11.23
N GLN A 65 6.58 5.82 -11.24
CA GLN A 65 6.29 5.08 -10.02
C GLN A 65 7.63 4.76 -9.33
N PHE A 66 7.79 5.26 -8.10
CA PHE A 66 9.02 5.15 -7.33
C PHE A 66 8.86 4.07 -6.25
N GLY A 67 9.74 3.06 -6.25
CA GLY A 67 9.78 2.01 -5.23
C GLY A 67 8.49 1.19 -5.11
N GLY A 68 7.67 1.19 -6.16
CA GLY A 68 6.38 0.49 -6.21
C GLY A 68 5.23 1.15 -5.42
N GLY A 69 5.49 2.09 -4.50
CA GLY A 69 4.46 2.68 -3.63
C GLY A 69 4.32 4.19 -3.69
N CYS A 70 5.29 4.90 -4.28
CA CYS A 70 5.32 6.35 -4.36
C CYS A 70 5.28 6.84 -5.81
N THR A 71 5.13 8.15 -5.96
CA THR A 71 5.35 8.88 -7.22
C THR A 71 6.67 9.63 -7.13
N GLY A 72 7.37 9.74 -8.25
CA GLY A 72 8.42 10.73 -8.43
C GLY A 72 8.34 11.36 -9.81
N GLU A 73 9.18 12.34 -10.05
CA GLU A 73 9.23 13.08 -11.30
C GLU A 73 10.66 13.34 -11.75
N VAL A 74 10.92 13.15 -13.04
CA VAL A 74 12.21 13.42 -13.64
C VAL A 74 12.33 14.92 -13.92
N ILE A 75 13.34 15.57 -13.35
CA ILE A 75 13.53 17.03 -13.36
C ILE A 75 14.79 17.48 -14.10
N SER A 76 15.52 16.56 -14.74
CA SER A 76 16.69 16.90 -15.57
C SER A 76 16.87 15.96 -16.75
N SER A 77 17.67 16.38 -17.72
CA SER A 77 18.10 15.58 -18.87
C SER A 77 19.09 14.46 -18.54
N GLN A 78 19.47 14.31 -17.26
CA GLN A 78 20.36 13.26 -16.76
C GLN A 78 19.67 12.39 -15.70
N GLY A 79 18.35 12.21 -15.80
CA GLY A 79 17.62 11.22 -15.02
C GLY A 79 17.50 11.53 -13.53
N LEU A 80 17.72 12.78 -13.11
CA LEU A 80 17.47 13.22 -11.72
C LEU A 80 15.96 13.15 -11.43
N VAL A 81 15.61 12.44 -10.36
CA VAL A 81 14.25 12.21 -9.88
C VAL A 81 14.06 12.93 -8.56
N LEU A 82 12.99 13.72 -8.48
CA LEU A 82 12.48 14.27 -7.23
C LEU A 82 11.35 13.37 -6.71
N THR A 83 11.34 13.12 -5.41
CA THR A 83 10.25 12.44 -4.69
C THR A 83 10.23 12.92 -3.24
N ASN A 84 9.31 12.44 -2.42
CA ASN A 84 9.24 12.83 -1.02
C ASN A 84 10.40 12.24 -0.19
N HIS A 85 10.78 12.92 0.89
CA HIS A 85 11.75 12.41 1.86
C HIS A 85 11.25 11.09 2.47
N HIS A 86 9.96 11.02 2.82
CA HIS A 86 9.38 9.79 3.38
C HIS A 86 9.34 8.62 2.38
N CYS A 87 9.32 8.89 1.06
CA CYS A 87 9.40 7.87 0.01
C CYS A 87 10.83 7.32 -0.12
N GLY A 88 11.85 8.16 0.05
CA GLY A 88 13.26 7.76 0.10
C GLY A 88 13.73 7.24 1.46
N TYR A 89 12.91 7.38 2.51
CA TYR A 89 13.33 7.18 3.91
C TYR A 89 13.94 5.83 4.22
N GLY A 90 13.37 4.75 3.65
CA GLY A 90 13.95 3.41 3.81
C GLY A 90 15.36 3.31 3.25
N GLN A 91 15.65 3.98 2.13
CA GLN A 91 17.00 4.00 1.55
C GLN A 91 17.95 4.89 2.34
N ILE A 92 17.48 6.04 2.83
CA ILE A 92 18.25 6.94 3.69
C ILE A 92 18.65 6.19 4.98
N GLN A 93 17.69 5.51 5.63
CA GLN A 93 17.94 4.66 6.80
C GLN A 93 18.92 3.53 6.47
N ASN A 94 18.77 2.86 5.33
CA ASN A 94 19.63 1.75 4.94
C ASN A 94 21.10 2.15 4.81
N HIS A 95 21.37 3.38 4.39
CA HIS A 95 22.73 3.94 4.30
C HIS A 95 23.20 4.61 5.58
N SER A 96 22.33 4.79 6.58
CA SER A 96 22.67 5.46 7.83
C SER A 96 23.37 4.51 8.81
N THR A 97 24.38 5.03 9.50
CA THR A 97 25.05 4.40 10.64
C THR A 97 25.18 5.42 11.78
N LEU A 98 25.70 5.01 12.95
CA LEU A 98 26.00 5.95 14.03
C LEU A 98 27.06 6.98 13.61
N GLU A 99 28.04 6.58 12.80
CA GLU A 99 29.11 7.46 12.29
C GLU A 99 28.59 8.35 11.14
N HIS A 100 27.79 7.77 10.24
CA HIS A 100 27.24 8.45 9.07
C HIS A 100 25.70 8.49 9.16
N ASN A 101 25.17 9.31 10.08
CA ASN A 101 23.74 9.39 10.33
C ASN A 101 23.03 10.30 9.31
N TYR A 102 22.72 9.78 8.11
CA TYR A 102 22.03 10.55 7.08
C TYR A 102 20.59 10.90 7.42
N LEU A 103 19.95 10.19 8.33
CA LEU A 103 18.62 10.57 8.84
C LEU A 103 18.69 11.89 9.60
N GLU A 104 19.71 12.09 10.42
CA GLU A 104 19.88 13.31 11.23
C GLU A 104 20.54 14.44 10.45
N ASN A 105 21.60 14.14 9.71
CA ASN A 105 22.46 15.14 9.07
C ASN A 105 22.07 15.44 7.62
N GLY A 106 21.24 14.61 7.00
CA GLY A 106 21.01 14.63 5.57
C GLY A 106 22.18 14.01 4.80
N PHE A 107 22.05 13.97 3.47
CA PHE A 107 23.05 13.44 2.55
C PHE A 107 23.06 14.27 1.27
N TRP A 108 24.23 14.57 0.71
CA TRP A 108 24.38 15.31 -0.54
C TRP A 108 25.62 14.81 -1.30
N ALA A 109 25.40 14.07 -2.39
CA ALA A 109 26.47 13.67 -3.29
C ALA A 109 26.96 14.90 -4.08
N MET A 110 28.23 15.27 -3.89
CA MET A 110 28.88 16.39 -4.58
C MET A 110 29.30 15.99 -5.99
N THR A 111 29.49 14.69 -6.23
CA THR A 111 29.82 14.12 -7.53
C THR A 111 28.94 12.92 -7.85
N LYS A 112 28.82 12.55 -9.14
CA LYS A 112 28.04 11.36 -9.55
C LYS A 112 28.58 10.05 -8.97
N THR A 113 29.89 10.01 -8.70
CA THR A 113 30.56 8.86 -8.09
C THR A 113 30.24 8.68 -6.60
N GLU A 114 29.76 9.73 -5.93
CA GLU A 114 29.31 9.68 -4.54
C GLU A 114 27.84 9.25 -4.40
N GLU A 115 27.07 9.19 -5.49
CA GLU A 115 25.66 8.79 -5.46
C GLU A 115 25.51 7.32 -5.02
N LEU A 116 24.74 7.08 -3.96
CA LEU A 116 24.71 5.78 -3.27
C LEU A 116 23.76 4.78 -3.95
N PRO A 117 24.22 3.60 -4.41
CA PRO A 117 23.36 2.58 -5.02
C PRO A 117 22.32 2.00 -4.04
N ASN A 118 21.12 1.71 -4.53
CA ASN A 118 20.03 1.14 -3.72
C ASN A 118 19.53 -0.18 -4.29
N PRO A 119 20.13 -1.32 -3.92
CA PRO A 119 19.69 -2.65 -4.37
C PRO A 119 18.19 -2.88 -4.08
N GLY A 120 17.46 -3.34 -5.09
CA GLY A 120 16.02 -3.62 -4.99
C GLY A 120 15.09 -2.41 -5.18
N LEU A 121 15.61 -1.18 -5.18
CA LEU A 121 14.83 0.00 -5.54
C LEU A 121 14.62 0.04 -7.06
N THR A 122 13.39 0.29 -7.49
CA THR A 122 13.06 0.45 -8.91
C THR A 122 12.31 1.75 -9.17
N VAL A 123 12.46 2.25 -10.40
CA VAL A 123 11.68 3.36 -10.95
C VAL A 123 11.00 2.87 -12.22
N THR A 124 9.69 3.05 -12.32
CA THR A 124 8.88 2.54 -13.44
C THR A 124 8.21 3.68 -14.20
N PHE A 125 8.46 3.74 -15.51
CA PHE A 125 7.75 4.62 -16.44
C PHE A 125 6.54 3.91 -17.06
N ILE A 126 5.49 4.68 -17.36
CA ILE A 126 4.34 4.20 -18.14
C ILE A 126 4.52 4.60 -19.60
N ASP A 127 4.93 3.65 -20.42
CA ASP A 127 5.20 3.87 -21.85
C ASP A 127 3.91 3.98 -22.66
N LYS A 128 2.93 3.11 -22.39
CA LYS A 128 1.63 3.12 -23.06
C LYS A 128 0.50 2.63 -22.16
N VAL A 129 -0.71 3.15 -22.39
CA VAL A 129 -1.95 2.64 -21.81
C VAL A 129 -2.93 2.31 -22.93
N GLU A 130 -3.50 1.11 -22.90
CA GLU A 130 -4.51 0.65 -23.86
C GLU A 130 -5.78 0.21 -23.13
N GLU A 131 -6.94 0.58 -23.67
CA GLU A 131 -8.23 0.01 -23.29
C GLU A 131 -8.32 -1.41 -23.91
N VAL A 132 -8.59 -2.42 -23.09
CA VAL A 132 -8.56 -3.83 -23.50
C VAL A 132 -9.75 -4.64 -22.95
N THR A 133 -10.86 -3.99 -22.59
CA THR A 133 -12.02 -4.64 -21.96
C THR A 133 -12.57 -5.78 -22.82
N ASP A 134 -12.76 -5.55 -24.11
CA ASP A 134 -13.32 -6.58 -25.00
C ASP A 134 -12.36 -7.77 -25.17
N TYR A 135 -11.06 -7.49 -25.25
CA TYR A 135 -10.04 -8.54 -25.26
C TYR A 135 -10.11 -9.41 -23.99
N VAL A 136 -10.15 -8.78 -22.82
CA VAL A 136 -10.23 -9.50 -21.54
C VAL A 136 -11.55 -10.28 -21.43
N LYS A 137 -12.68 -9.71 -21.83
CA LYS A 137 -13.97 -10.41 -21.85
C LYS A 137 -13.94 -11.66 -22.73
N ASN A 138 -13.33 -11.57 -23.91
CA ASN A 138 -13.18 -12.71 -24.82
C ASN A 138 -12.26 -13.79 -24.22
N CYS A 139 -11.15 -13.40 -23.59
CA CYS A 139 -10.27 -14.33 -22.89
C CYS A 139 -10.99 -15.02 -21.71
N LEU A 140 -11.77 -14.28 -20.93
CA LEU A 140 -12.55 -14.85 -19.81
C LEU A 140 -13.58 -15.88 -20.29
N GLU A 141 -14.25 -15.64 -21.43
CA GLU A 141 -15.18 -16.63 -22.00
C GLU A 141 -14.43 -17.85 -22.55
N ARG A 142 -13.31 -17.64 -23.25
CA ARG A 142 -12.43 -18.73 -23.73
C ARG A 142 -11.95 -19.61 -22.57
N ASP A 143 -11.55 -18.98 -21.47
CA ASP A 143 -10.89 -19.63 -20.34
C ASP A 143 -11.86 -19.91 -19.18
N LYS A 144 -13.17 -19.93 -19.44
CA LYS A 144 -14.22 -20.10 -18.42
C LYS A 144 -14.06 -21.36 -17.57
N ALA A 145 -13.48 -22.42 -18.12
CA ALA A 145 -13.17 -23.65 -17.39
C ALA A 145 -12.09 -23.47 -16.30
N LEU A 146 -11.25 -22.43 -16.40
CA LEU A 146 -10.27 -22.06 -15.37
C LEU A 146 -10.91 -21.29 -14.21
N ASP A 147 -12.07 -20.66 -14.43
CA ASP A 147 -12.74 -19.81 -13.45
C ASP A 147 -13.62 -20.61 -12.48
N LYS A 148 -12.99 -21.48 -11.69
CA LYS A 148 -13.67 -22.34 -10.70
C LYS A 148 -14.52 -21.52 -9.71
N ASP A 149 -14.06 -20.33 -9.39
CA ASP A 149 -14.61 -19.46 -8.35
C ASP A 149 -15.42 -18.28 -8.92
N GLY A 150 -15.55 -18.13 -10.24
CA GLY A 150 -16.27 -17.02 -10.86
C GLY A 150 -15.64 -15.64 -10.63
N ILE A 151 -14.37 -15.58 -10.23
CA ILE A 151 -13.63 -14.35 -9.90
C ILE A 151 -12.32 -14.19 -10.68
N LEU A 152 -12.10 -15.02 -11.71
CA LEU A 152 -10.94 -14.94 -12.61
C LEU A 152 -10.77 -13.54 -13.21
N PHE A 153 -11.88 -12.83 -13.39
CA PHE A 153 -11.96 -11.46 -13.88
C PHE A 153 -11.21 -10.42 -13.01
N LEU A 154 -10.85 -10.74 -11.76
CA LEU A 154 -10.01 -9.91 -10.88
C LEU A 154 -8.62 -10.51 -10.61
N SER A 155 -8.33 -11.71 -11.10
CA SER A 155 -7.10 -12.42 -10.77
C SER A 155 -5.87 -11.72 -11.38
N PRO A 156 -4.94 -11.16 -10.57
CA PRO A 156 -3.77 -10.48 -11.10
C PRO A 156 -2.86 -11.42 -11.91
N ALA A 157 -2.77 -12.68 -11.50
CA ALA A 157 -1.96 -13.69 -12.20
C ALA A 157 -2.51 -13.98 -13.61
N TYR A 158 -3.84 -14.15 -13.71
CA TYR A 158 -4.51 -14.37 -14.99
C TYR A 158 -4.44 -13.14 -15.89
N LEU A 159 -4.76 -11.95 -15.35
CA LEU A 159 -4.70 -10.71 -16.12
C LEU A 159 -3.26 -10.42 -16.61
N LYS A 160 -2.24 -10.76 -15.80
CA LYS A 160 -0.84 -10.69 -16.23
C LYS A 160 -0.50 -11.72 -17.30
N SER A 161 -1.02 -12.95 -17.24
CA SER A 161 -0.74 -13.95 -18.27
C SER A 161 -1.32 -13.57 -19.62
N ILE A 162 -2.58 -13.11 -19.68
CA ILE A 162 -3.18 -12.65 -20.94
C ILE A 162 -2.58 -11.33 -21.43
N ALA A 163 -2.07 -10.47 -20.54
CA ALA A 163 -1.30 -9.30 -20.96
C ALA A 163 -0.03 -9.70 -21.74
N LYS A 164 0.70 -10.71 -21.25
CA LYS A 164 1.88 -11.26 -21.93
C LYS A 164 1.51 -11.97 -23.22
N GLU A 165 0.38 -12.68 -23.25
CA GLU A 165 -0.17 -13.29 -24.46
C GLU A 165 -0.42 -12.23 -25.54
N ARG A 166 -1.07 -11.11 -25.16
CA ARG A 166 -1.42 -10.02 -26.08
C ARG A 166 -0.22 -9.36 -26.75
N VAL A 167 0.86 -9.11 -26.00
CA VAL A 167 2.07 -8.47 -26.57
C VAL A 167 3.04 -9.45 -27.22
N GLY A 168 2.94 -10.74 -26.88
CA GLY A 168 3.86 -11.77 -27.35
C GLY A 168 5.19 -11.78 -26.61
N LYS A 169 5.87 -12.94 -26.62
CA LYS A 169 7.18 -13.13 -25.96
C LYS A 169 8.27 -12.27 -26.60
N GLU A 170 8.28 -12.22 -27.93
CA GLU A 170 9.26 -11.46 -28.73
C GLU A 170 9.28 -9.97 -28.34
N PHE A 171 8.12 -9.36 -28.05
CA PHE A 171 8.08 -7.98 -27.58
C PHE A 171 8.86 -7.80 -26.27
N LEU A 172 8.70 -8.69 -25.30
CA LEU A 172 9.38 -8.59 -24.01
C LEU A 172 10.88 -8.89 -24.12
N GLU A 173 11.26 -9.81 -25.00
CA GLU A 173 12.66 -10.17 -25.27
C GLU A 173 13.40 -9.03 -25.99
N ASN A 174 12.74 -8.36 -26.94
CA ASN A 174 13.33 -7.27 -27.72
C ASN A 174 13.31 -5.91 -26.99
N ASN A 175 12.58 -5.79 -25.88
CA ASN A 175 12.46 -4.54 -25.13
C ASN A 175 12.95 -4.72 -23.69
N ALA A 176 14.28 -4.59 -23.49
CA ALA A 176 14.90 -4.72 -22.17
C ALA A 176 14.19 -3.89 -21.08
N GLY A 177 13.85 -4.52 -19.96
CA GLY A 177 13.14 -3.90 -18.84
C GLY A 177 11.67 -3.54 -19.12
N ALA A 178 11.08 -4.01 -20.23
CA ALA A 178 9.64 -3.90 -20.44
C ALA A 178 8.87 -4.90 -19.54
N ASP A 179 7.76 -4.44 -18.96
CA ASP A 179 6.78 -5.29 -18.31
C ASP A 179 5.38 -4.87 -18.76
N VAL A 180 4.45 -5.81 -18.78
CA VAL A 180 3.07 -5.56 -19.16
C VAL A 180 2.12 -6.03 -18.07
N GLU A 181 1.06 -5.27 -17.88
CA GLU A 181 0.09 -5.55 -16.83
C GLU A 181 -1.30 -5.08 -17.28
N ILE A 182 -2.28 -5.97 -17.18
CA ILE A 182 -3.70 -5.59 -17.29
C ILE A 182 -4.23 -5.42 -15.87
N LYS A 183 -4.88 -4.30 -15.59
CA LYS A 183 -5.56 -4.07 -14.33
C LYS A 183 -7.07 -3.92 -14.51
N PRO A 184 -7.87 -4.45 -13.57
CA PRO A 184 -9.31 -4.23 -13.55
C PRO A 184 -9.63 -2.84 -12.98
N PHE A 185 -10.67 -2.23 -13.52
CA PHE A 185 -11.24 -0.96 -13.10
C PHE A 185 -12.74 -1.15 -12.93
N PHE A 186 -13.34 -0.33 -12.06
CA PHE A 186 -14.75 -0.43 -11.70
C PHE A 186 -15.17 -1.85 -11.31
N ASP A 187 -14.45 -2.46 -10.35
CA ASP A 187 -14.67 -3.83 -9.87
C ASP A 187 -14.71 -4.89 -10.99
N GLY A 188 -13.90 -4.69 -12.06
CA GLY A 188 -13.79 -5.63 -13.17
C GLY A 188 -14.81 -5.41 -14.30
N ASN A 189 -15.43 -4.24 -14.36
CA ASN A 189 -16.28 -3.85 -15.48
C ASN A 189 -15.49 -3.24 -16.66
N GLN A 190 -14.26 -2.75 -16.41
CA GLN A 190 -13.34 -2.26 -17.43
C GLN A 190 -11.91 -2.75 -17.18
N TYR A 191 -11.12 -2.82 -18.24
CA TYR A 191 -9.73 -3.27 -18.20
C TYR A 191 -8.81 -2.39 -19.03
N PHE A 192 -7.69 -2.00 -18.42
CA PHE A 192 -6.64 -1.26 -19.12
C PHE A 192 -5.31 -2.00 -19.01
N MET A 193 -4.61 -2.10 -20.13
CA MET A 193 -3.25 -2.64 -20.23
C MET A 193 -2.24 -1.50 -20.11
N PHE A 194 -1.24 -1.69 -19.27
CA PHE A 194 -0.12 -0.79 -19.05
C PHE A 194 1.15 -1.46 -19.59
N ILE A 195 1.81 -0.78 -20.52
CA ILE A 195 3.17 -1.12 -20.95
C ILE A 195 4.13 -0.26 -20.12
N LYS A 196 5.01 -0.91 -19.39
CA LYS A 196 5.89 -0.31 -18.38
C LYS A 196 7.35 -0.46 -18.79
N LYS A 197 8.20 0.48 -18.39
CA LYS A 197 9.66 0.39 -18.51
C LYS A 197 10.27 0.55 -17.11
N ILE A 198 10.91 -0.51 -16.61
CA ILE A 198 11.38 -0.60 -15.22
C ILE A 198 12.91 -0.47 -15.18
N TYR A 199 13.42 0.53 -14.47
CA TYR A 199 14.84 0.73 -14.18
C TYR A 199 15.17 0.28 -12.75
N SER A 200 16.31 -0.39 -12.56
CA SER A 200 16.70 -1.00 -11.28
C SER A 200 18.05 -0.50 -10.71
N ASP A 201 18.81 0.30 -11.45
CA ASP A 201 19.96 1.04 -10.90
C ASP A 201 19.52 2.47 -10.53
N ILE A 202 19.06 2.64 -9.30
CA ILE A 202 18.56 3.90 -8.76
C ILE A 202 19.43 4.32 -7.59
N ARG A 203 20.05 5.49 -7.69
CA ARG A 203 21.05 5.97 -6.71
C ARG A 203 20.54 7.16 -5.93
N LEU A 204 20.82 7.22 -4.62
CA LEU A 204 20.48 8.35 -3.76
C LEU A 204 21.46 9.48 -4.07
N VAL A 205 20.92 10.68 -4.32
CA VAL A 205 21.69 11.87 -4.70
C VAL A 205 21.68 12.89 -3.56
N GLY A 206 20.52 13.10 -2.94
CA GLY A 206 20.37 14.12 -1.91
C GLY A 206 19.16 13.89 -1.03
N ALA A 207 19.30 14.19 0.25
CA ALA A 207 18.21 14.20 1.22
C ALA A 207 18.49 15.30 2.27
N PRO A 208 17.51 16.15 2.58
CA PRO A 208 17.63 17.05 3.72
C PRO A 208 17.68 16.25 5.03
N PRO A 209 18.18 16.84 6.14
CA PRO A 209 18.06 16.24 7.46
C PRO A 209 16.59 16.02 7.84
N SER A 210 16.30 15.04 8.69
CA SER A 210 14.91 14.74 9.13
C SER A 210 14.25 15.91 9.85
N SER A 211 15.04 16.81 10.46
CA SER A 211 14.55 18.07 11.03
C SER A 211 13.88 18.98 9.99
N ILE A 212 14.19 18.82 8.70
CA ILE A 212 13.55 19.51 7.57
C ILE A 212 12.60 18.55 6.83
N GLY A 213 13.12 17.40 6.40
CA GLY A 213 12.42 16.40 5.60
C GLY A 213 11.21 15.77 6.28
N LYS A 214 11.17 15.84 7.62
CA LYS A 214 10.09 15.34 8.46
C LYS A 214 9.79 16.32 9.62
N PHE A 215 9.97 17.63 9.41
CA PHE A 215 9.60 18.66 10.39
C PHE A 215 8.16 18.49 10.89
N GLY A 216 7.96 18.61 12.20
CA GLY A 216 6.67 18.38 12.88
C GLY A 216 6.32 16.90 13.09
N ALA A 217 7.05 15.98 12.44
CA ALA A 217 6.95 14.54 12.55
C ALA A 217 5.49 14.04 12.64
N ASP A 218 5.15 13.38 13.73
CA ASP A 218 3.86 12.72 13.93
C ASP A 218 2.75 13.70 14.36
N THR A 219 3.12 14.87 14.88
CA THR A 219 2.21 15.95 15.28
C THR A 219 1.60 16.61 14.06
N ASP A 220 2.44 16.95 13.07
CA ASP A 220 2.04 17.68 11.86
C ASP A 220 1.63 16.75 10.70
N ASN A 221 1.80 15.43 10.85
CA ASN A 221 1.37 14.48 9.83
C ASN A 221 -0.16 14.53 9.66
N TRP A 222 -0.62 14.65 8.40
CA TRP A 222 -2.03 14.86 8.03
C TRP A 222 -2.65 16.20 8.49
N MET A 223 -1.82 17.21 8.78
CA MET A 223 -2.27 18.54 9.20
C MET A 223 -1.99 19.63 8.14
N TRP A 224 -2.79 20.69 8.16
CA TRP A 224 -2.56 21.97 7.49
C TRP A 224 -2.87 23.11 8.48
N PRO A 225 -2.05 24.17 8.62
CA PRO A 225 -0.83 24.49 7.85
C PRO A 225 0.30 23.49 8.10
N ARG A 226 1.25 23.42 7.16
CA ARG A 226 2.39 22.49 7.22
C ARG A 226 3.67 23.16 6.73
N HIS A 227 4.78 22.90 7.42
CA HIS A 227 6.08 23.55 7.19
C HIS A 227 7.20 22.51 6.91
N THR A 228 6.85 21.35 6.39
CA THR A 228 7.79 20.24 6.15
C THR A 228 8.43 20.37 4.76
N GLY A 229 9.77 20.32 4.69
CA GLY A 229 10.53 20.22 3.43
C GLY A 229 10.64 18.78 2.94
N ASP A 230 9.52 18.11 2.70
CA ASP A 230 9.43 16.66 2.44
C ASP A 230 9.88 16.30 1.01
N PHE A 231 11.20 16.28 0.77
CA PHE A 231 11.77 15.87 -0.52
C PHE A 231 13.06 15.04 -0.37
N SER A 232 13.36 14.24 -1.39
CA SER A 232 14.64 13.58 -1.61
C SER A 232 14.91 13.46 -3.10
N LEU A 233 16.20 13.33 -3.46
CA LEU A 233 16.70 13.28 -4.82
C LEU A 233 17.34 11.92 -5.08
N PHE A 234 16.96 11.33 -6.21
CA PHE A 234 17.54 10.10 -6.73
C PHE A 234 17.96 10.29 -8.18
N ARG A 235 18.77 9.38 -8.73
CA ARG A 235 19.10 9.37 -10.16
C ARG A 235 18.91 7.99 -10.74
N ILE A 236 18.30 7.96 -11.94
CA ILE A 236 18.14 6.75 -12.73
C ILE A 236 19.40 6.53 -13.55
N TYR A 237 19.99 5.35 -13.42
CA TYR A 237 21.10 4.88 -14.23
C TYR A 237 20.63 3.80 -15.22
N ALA A 238 21.35 3.68 -16.33
CA ALA A 238 21.04 2.81 -17.44
C ALA A 238 22.34 2.27 -18.08
N ASP A 239 22.20 1.29 -18.97
CA ASP A 239 23.30 0.89 -19.83
C ASP A 239 23.72 2.04 -20.78
N LYS A 240 24.80 1.82 -21.56
CA LYS A 240 25.32 2.81 -22.51
C LYS A 240 24.32 3.21 -23.61
N ASN A 241 23.30 2.40 -23.85
CA ASN A 241 22.24 2.63 -24.84
C ASN A 241 21.00 3.29 -24.22
N GLY A 242 20.98 3.53 -22.89
CA GLY A 242 19.84 4.08 -22.17
C GLY A 242 18.78 3.04 -21.79
N ASN A 243 19.06 1.74 -21.95
CA ASN A 243 18.17 0.68 -21.53
C ASN A 243 18.29 0.43 -20.01
N PRO A 244 17.21 -0.02 -19.36
CA PRO A 244 17.27 -0.54 -18.02
C PRO A 244 18.32 -1.63 -17.85
N ALA A 245 19.14 -1.48 -16.82
CA ALA A 245 20.14 -2.47 -16.43
C ALA A 245 20.19 -2.57 -14.90
N PRO A 246 20.55 -3.75 -14.34
CA PRO A 246 20.97 -3.86 -12.94
C PRO A 246 22.17 -2.94 -12.65
N TYR A 247 22.45 -2.73 -11.37
CA TYR A 247 23.60 -1.94 -10.94
C TYR A 247 24.90 -2.42 -11.58
N SER A 248 25.64 -1.47 -12.14
CA SER A 248 27.01 -1.63 -12.63
C SER A 248 27.76 -0.33 -12.40
N PRO A 249 29.06 -0.37 -12.04
CA PRO A 249 29.89 0.83 -12.00
C PRO A 249 30.00 1.53 -13.37
N ASP A 250 29.80 0.80 -14.47
CA ASP A 250 29.86 1.33 -15.84
C ASP A 250 28.54 1.94 -16.34
N ASN A 251 27.46 1.82 -15.57
CA ASN A 251 26.18 2.42 -15.94
C ASN A 251 26.29 3.94 -15.96
N VAL A 252 25.54 4.57 -16.86
CA VAL A 252 25.53 6.02 -17.04
C VAL A 252 24.17 6.61 -16.65
N PRO A 253 24.11 7.90 -16.26
CA PRO A 253 22.84 8.59 -16.04
C PRO A 253 21.90 8.47 -17.25
N LEU A 254 20.65 8.07 -17.00
CA LEU A 254 19.63 7.96 -18.03
C LEU A 254 19.39 9.33 -18.67
N LYS A 255 19.31 9.35 -20.01
CA LYS A 255 18.76 10.46 -20.78
C LYS A 255 17.27 10.19 -21.02
N PRO A 256 16.35 10.81 -20.25
CA PRO A 256 14.93 10.49 -20.33
C PRO A 256 14.28 11.08 -21.59
N LYS A 257 13.15 10.52 -22.03
CA LYS A 257 12.35 11.06 -23.16
C LYS A 257 11.85 12.48 -22.88
N ARG A 258 11.52 12.77 -21.62
CA ARG A 258 11.01 14.05 -21.13
C ARG A 258 11.46 14.26 -19.69
N TRP A 259 11.58 15.52 -19.28
CA TRP A 259 11.72 15.93 -17.88
C TRP A 259 10.89 17.19 -17.64
N LEU A 260 10.50 17.43 -16.39
CA LEU A 260 9.78 18.61 -15.97
C LEU A 260 10.75 19.78 -15.78
N THR A 261 10.31 20.97 -16.17
CA THR A 261 11.02 22.22 -15.87
C THR A 261 10.55 22.73 -14.51
N VAL A 262 11.49 23.11 -13.66
CA VAL A 262 11.18 23.68 -12.34
C VAL A 262 10.95 25.18 -12.48
N SER A 263 9.77 25.66 -12.07
CA SER A 263 9.47 27.09 -11.99
C SER A 263 9.91 27.66 -10.64
N THR A 264 10.55 28.83 -10.66
CA THR A 264 10.92 29.58 -9.44
C THR A 264 10.05 30.82 -9.23
N GLN A 265 8.95 30.95 -9.98
CA GLN A 265 8.07 32.13 -9.95
C GLN A 265 7.11 32.13 -8.73
N GLY A 266 7.04 31.02 -7.99
CA GLY A 266 6.07 30.82 -6.91
C GLY A 266 4.69 30.38 -7.42
N ALA A 267 3.72 30.34 -6.51
CA ALA A 267 2.32 30.05 -6.77
C ALA A 267 1.45 31.00 -5.94
N ASN A 268 0.31 31.42 -6.49
CA ASN A 268 -0.67 32.27 -5.82
C ASN A 268 -1.96 31.49 -5.56
N GLU A 269 -2.78 32.00 -4.66
CA GLU A 269 -4.14 31.49 -4.45
C GLU A 269 -4.92 31.52 -5.77
N ASN A 270 -5.62 30.43 -6.08
CA ASN A 270 -6.40 30.24 -7.31
C ASN A 270 -5.60 29.98 -8.59
N ASP A 271 -4.28 29.79 -8.51
CA ASP A 271 -3.51 29.30 -9.66
C ASP A 271 -3.94 27.87 -10.04
N PHE A 272 -4.03 27.57 -11.33
CA PHE A 272 -4.35 26.22 -11.78
C PHE A 272 -3.26 25.23 -11.35
N VAL A 273 -3.65 24.17 -10.63
CA VAL A 273 -2.78 23.08 -10.22
C VAL A 273 -3.26 21.77 -10.84
N MET A 274 -2.34 20.95 -11.34
CA MET A 274 -2.59 19.56 -11.66
C MET A 274 -1.51 18.65 -11.07
N ILE A 275 -1.91 17.47 -10.64
CA ILE A 275 -1.05 16.47 -10.02
C ILE A 275 -1.23 15.17 -10.81
N LEU A 276 -0.10 14.59 -11.22
CA LEU A 276 -0.04 13.25 -11.79
C LEU A 276 0.65 12.33 -10.80
N GLY A 277 0.15 11.11 -10.65
CA GLY A 277 0.80 10.13 -9.79
C GLY A 277 0.10 8.79 -9.76
N PHE A 278 0.55 7.93 -8.84
CA PHE A 278 0.12 6.54 -8.72
C PHE A 278 -0.65 6.34 -7.40
N PRO A 279 -1.88 6.87 -7.27
CA PRO A 279 -2.65 6.69 -6.06
C PRO A 279 -2.89 5.19 -5.80
N GLY A 280 -2.66 4.76 -4.57
CA GLY A 280 -2.67 3.34 -4.20
C GLY A 280 -4.06 2.72 -4.27
N THR A 281 -4.96 3.15 -3.36
CA THR A 281 -6.30 2.57 -3.24
C THR A 281 -7.31 3.60 -2.75
N THR A 282 -8.47 3.63 -3.39
CA THR A 282 -9.65 4.37 -2.90
C THR A 282 -10.85 3.43 -2.83
N TYR A 283 -11.92 3.91 -2.19
CA TYR A 283 -13.14 3.15 -1.95
C TYR A 283 -14.37 4.00 -2.27
N LYS A 284 -14.30 4.75 -3.38
CA LYS A 284 -15.33 5.70 -3.85
C LYS A 284 -16.67 4.99 -4.02
N PHE A 285 -16.68 3.71 -4.36
CA PHE A 285 -17.92 2.96 -4.57
C PHE A 285 -18.34 2.10 -3.38
N TYR A 286 -17.84 2.33 -2.16
CA TYR A 286 -18.39 1.64 -0.98
C TYR A 286 -19.87 1.92 -0.77
N THR A 287 -20.60 0.88 -0.38
CA THR A 287 -21.93 0.94 0.22
C THR A 287 -21.87 1.55 1.63
N SER A 288 -23.02 1.94 2.19
CA SER A 288 -23.10 2.44 3.57
C SER A 288 -22.57 1.42 4.58
N TRP A 289 -22.82 0.13 4.34
CA TRP A 289 -22.41 -0.96 5.22
C TRP A 289 -20.90 -1.14 5.20
N GLU A 290 -20.26 -1.07 4.02
CA GLU A 290 -18.80 -1.15 3.89
C GLU A 290 -18.10 0.07 4.51
N VAL A 291 -18.70 1.27 4.41
CA VAL A 291 -18.17 2.45 5.13
C VAL A 291 -18.24 2.24 6.65
N ALA A 292 -19.35 1.70 7.17
CA ALA A 292 -19.49 1.39 8.59
C ALA A 292 -18.49 0.32 9.04
N GLU A 293 -18.36 -0.79 8.29
CA GLU A 293 -17.39 -1.86 8.55
C GLU A 293 -15.94 -1.33 8.59
N ARG A 294 -15.56 -0.48 7.64
CA ARG A 294 -14.25 0.18 7.64
C ARG A 294 -14.04 1.03 8.89
N ARG A 295 -15.04 1.82 9.30
CA ARG A 295 -14.94 2.70 10.47
C ARG A 295 -14.84 1.90 11.77
N ASP A 296 -15.75 0.95 11.93
CA ASP A 296 -16.05 0.28 13.20
C ASP A 296 -15.17 -0.96 13.42
N ILE A 297 -14.59 -1.53 12.37
CA ILE A 297 -13.70 -2.69 12.46
C ILE A 297 -12.29 -2.31 12.01
N ASP A 298 -12.07 -2.08 10.72
CA ASP A 298 -10.71 -1.93 10.16
C ASP A 298 -9.94 -0.79 10.84
N ASN A 299 -10.50 0.41 10.81
CA ASN A 299 -9.86 1.61 11.34
C ASN A 299 -9.81 1.56 12.87
N ARG A 300 -10.89 1.15 13.55
CA ARG A 300 -10.92 1.10 15.02
C ARG A 300 -9.87 0.15 15.59
N VAL A 301 -9.75 -1.06 15.02
CA VAL A 301 -8.70 -2.03 15.42
C VAL A 301 -7.32 -1.47 15.12
N ARG A 302 -7.10 -0.93 13.91
CA ARG A 302 -5.82 -0.32 13.55
C ARG A 302 -5.42 0.80 14.48
N ILE A 303 -6.34 1.71 14.80
CA ILE A 303 -6.10 2.82 15.73
C ILE A 303 -5.65 2.27 17.08
N ASN A 304 -6.40 1.33 17.65
CA ASN A 304 -6.10 0.86 18.98
C ASN A 304 -4.76 0.09 19.05
N MET A 305 -4.58 -0.93 18.20
CA MET A 305 -3.38 -1.77 18.25
C MET A 305 -2.12 -1.00 17.88
N ARG A 306 -2.17 -0.08 16.90
CA ARG A 306 -0.99 0.71 16.54
C ARG A 306 -0.64 1.76 17.57
N ARG A 307 -1.62 2.31 18.32
CA ARG A 307 -1.34 3.20 19.44
C ARG A 307 -0.48 2.49 20.49
N VAL A 308 -0.90 1.29 20.93
CA VAL A 308 -0.13 0.47 21.90
C VAL A 308 1.28 0.18 21.39
N ARG A 309 1.40 -0.25 20.14
CA ARG A 309 2.72 -0.51 19.52
C ARG A 309 3.61 0.74 19.48
N GLN A 310 3.05 1.88 19.07
CA GLN A 310 3.79 3.13 18.92
C GLN A 310 4.24 3.70 20.26
N GLU A 311 3.40 3.63 21.29
CA GLU A 311 3.78 4.03 22.66
C GLU A 311 4.98 3.20 23.15
N ALA A 312 4.93 1.87 22.99
CA ALA A 312 6.04 0.99 23.36
C ALA A 312 7.32 1.27 22.56
N LEU A 313 7.22 1.42 21.24
CA LEU A 313 8.38 1.68 20.37
C LEU A 313 9.00 3.06 20.61
N LEU A 314 8.18 4.11 20.75
CA LEU A 314 8.67 5.47 20.89
C LEU A 314 9.50 5.64 22.16
N ASN A 315 9.08 5.03 23.27
CA ASN A 315 9.82 5.07 24.53
C ASN A 315 11.24 4.51 24.38
N GLU A 316 11.40 3.41 23.65
CA GLU A 316 12.71 2.80 23.40
C GLU A 316 13.55 3.63 22.42
N MET A 317 12.92 4.15 21.35
CA MET A 317 13.61 5.00 20.37
C MET A 317 14.11 6.31 20.97
N LEU A 318 13.37 6.91 21.91
CA LEU A 318 13.81 8.13 22.60
C LEU A 318 14.93 7.89 23.61
N ALA A 319 15.03 6.67 24.14
CA ALA A 319 16.04 6.30 25.13
C ALA A 319 17.40 5.94 24.51
N ASP A 320 17.42 5.44 23.28
CA ASP A 320 18.64 4.95 22.61
C ASP A 320 18.71 5.38 21.13
N PRO A 321 19.72 6.18 20.72
CA PRO A 321 19.94 6.59 19.33
C PRO A 321 20.11 5.43 18.34
N GLN A 322 20.70 4.31 18.77
CA GLN A 322 20.82 3.13 17.93
C GLN A 322 19.44 2.53 17.65
N VAL A 323 18.61 2.38 18.67
CA VAL A 323 17.22 1.91 18.52
C VAL A 323 16.42 2.87 17.64
N ASN A 324 16.62 4.18 17.79
CA ASN A 324 16.00 5.18 16.91
C ASN A 324 16.35 4.92 15.44
N ILE A 325 17.63 4.71 15.11
CA ILE A 325 18.07 4.39 13.74
C ILE A 325 17.45 3.07 13.28
N GLN A 326 17.47 2.02 14.11
CA GLN A 326 16.94 0.70 13.77
C GLN A 326 15.43 0.72 13.46
N TYR A 327 14.65 1.43 14.28
CA TYR A 327 13.18 1.39 14.23
C TYR A 327 12.54 2.59 13.53
N ALA A 328 13.30 3.61 13.13
CA ALA A 328 12.82 4.83 12.49
C ALA A 328 11.82 4.58 11.34
N SER A 329 12.15 3.68 10.39
CA SER A 329 11.27 3.36 9.26
C SER A 329 10.03 2.56 9.70
N LYS A 330 10.21 1.58 10.60
CA LYS A 330 9.12 0.74 11.14
C LYS A 330 8.08 1.58 11.90
N TYR A 331 8.56 2.55 12.70
CA TYR A 331 7.73 3.48 13.45
C TYR A 331 6.98 4.43 12.51
N THR A 332 7.68 5.07 11.56
CA THR A 332 7.08 6.01 10.60
C THR A 332 5.98 5.35 9.75
N GLY A 333 6.23 4.13 9.25
CA GLY A 333 5.22 3.36 8.53
C GLY A 333 4.00 2.99 9.40
N SER A 334 4.22 2.78 10.71
CA SER A 334 3.13 2.56 11.67
C SER A 334 2.28 3.81 11.84
N THR A 335 2.90 4.96 12.12
CA THR A 335 2.23 6.24 12.36
C THR A 335 1.39 6.67 11.18
N ASN A 336 1.90 6.53 9.95
CA ASN A 336 1.19 7.03 8.77
C ASN A 336 -0.21 6.39 8.63
N ALA A 337 -0.30 5.06 8.73
CA ALA A 337 -1.57 4.36 8.64
C ALA A 337 -2.46 4.56 9.88
N TYR A 338 -1.85 4.77 11.05
CA TYR A 338 -2.56 5.09 12.30
C TYR A 338 -3.28 6.45 12.20
N LYS A 339 -2.56 7.53 11.86
CA LYS A 339 -3.13 8.87 11.67
C LYS A 339 -4.14 8.91 10.52
N SER A 340 -3.85 8.21 9.41
CA SER A 340 -4.78 8.08 8.29
C SER A 340 -6.11 7.43 8.72
N ALA A 341 -6.08 6.42 9.59
CA ALA A 341 -7.29 5.79 10.12
C ALA A 341 -8.08 6.73 11.05
N ILE A 342 -7.40 7.49 11.91
CA ILE A 342 -8.03 8.53 12.76
C ILE A 342 -8.73 9.57 11.89
N GLY A 343 -8.01 10.16 10.93
CA GLY A 343 -8.55 11.17 10.02
C GLY A 343 -9.70 10.63 9.17
N SER A 344 -9.60 9.38 8.72
CA SER A 344 -10.68 8.70 7.99
C SER A 344 -11.95 8.56 8.84
N ASN A 345 -11.84 8.08 10.08
CA ASN A 345 -13.00 7.95 10.98
C ASN A 345 -13.61 9.31 11.31
N TRP A 346 -12.78 10.30 11.63
CA TRP A 346 -13.23 11.68 11.84
C TRP A 346 -14.00 12.22 10.62
N ALA A 347 -13.49 11.99 9.40
CA ALA A 347 -14.16 12.43 8.17
C ALA A 347 -15.48 11.68 7.92
N ILE A 348 -15.51 10.37 8.14
CA ILE A 348 -16.72 9.54 8.03
C ILE A 348 -17.82 10.09 8.93
N ASP A 349 -17.50 10.40 10.18
CA ASP A 349 -18.48 10.91 11.14
C ASP A 349 -18.86 12.37 10.85
N LYS A 350 -17.86 13.24 10.60
CA LYS A 350 -18.09 14.68 10.38
C LYS A 350 -18.86 14.97 9.10
N ARG A 351 -18.68 14.18 8.03
CA ARG A 351 -19.38 14.32 6.75
C ARG A 351 -20.55 13.36 6.60
N ASN A 352 -20.78 12.50 7.59
CA ASN A 352 -21.80 11.47 7.59
C ASN A 352 -21.77 10.63 6.30
N PHE A 353 -20.60 10.07 5.99
CA PHE A 353 -20.40 9.32 4.75
C PHE A 353 -21.27 8.06 4.67
N VAL A 354 -21.62 7.45 5.81
CA VAL A 354 -22.57 6.33 5.85
C VAL A 354 -23.91 6.75 5.23
N MET A 355 -24.47 7.90 5.63
CA MET A 355 -25.71 8.40 5.04
C MET A 355 -25.55 8.89 3.60
N ALA A 356 -24.40 9.48 3.26
CA ALA A 356 -24.13 9.86 1.88
C ALA A 356 -24.14 8.65 0.93
N LYS A 357 -23.53 7.53 1.35
CA LYS A 357 -23.55 6.26 0.60
C LYS A 357 -24.93 5.62 0.57
N LYS A 358 -25.65 5.66 1.69
CA LYS A 358 -27.04 5.18 1.73
C LYS A 358 -27.93 5.89 0.70
N ARG A 359 -27.82 7.22 0.57
CA ARG A 359 -28.55 7.98 -0.47
C ARG A 359 -28.16 7.58 -1.89
N GLN A 360 -26.87 7.28 -2.15
CA GLN A 360 -26.42 6.78 -3.44
C GLN A 360 -27.03 5.40 -3.76
N GLN A 361 -27.09 4.51 -2.76
CA GLN A 361 -27.74 3.20 -2.90
C GLN A 361 -29.25 3.34 -3.14
N GLU A 362 -29.94 4.21 -2.41
CA GLU A 362 -31.37 4.48 -2.60
C GLU A 362 -31.69 5.00 -4.01
N ARG A 363 -30.82 5.84 -4.58
CA ARG A 363 -30.92 6.30 -5.98
C ARG A 363 -30.84 5.13 -6.95
N LEU A 364 -29.84 4.26 -6.79
CA LEU A 364 -29.69 3.06 -7.61
C LEU A 364 -30.90 2.14 -7.48
N ILE A 365 -31.39 1.91 -6.26
CA ILE A 365 -32.57 1.08 -5.99
C ILE A 365 -33.80 1.63 -6.72
N GLY A 366 -34.07 2.93 -6.59
CA GLY A 366 -35.20 3.59 -7.23
C GLY A 366 -35.13 3.51 -8.76
N TRP A 367 -33.95 3.79 -9.33
CA TRP A 367 -33.71 3.68 -10.77
C TRP A 367 -33.86 2.22 -11.26
N ALA A 368 -33.26 1.26 -10.56
CA ALA A 368 -33.28 -0.15 -10.92
C ALA A 368 -34.71 -0.72 -10.90
N LYS A 369 -35.52 -0.35 -9.89
CA LYS A 369 -36.95 -0.71 -9.84
C LYS A 369 -37.71 -0.15 -11.04
N LYS A 370 -37.53 1.13 -11.35
CA LYS A 370 -38.18 1.80 -12.49
C LYS A 370 -37.78 1.19 -13.84
N LYS A 371 -36.55 0.71 -13.96
CA LYS A 371 -35.99 0.09 -15.18
C LYS A 371 -36.10 -1.44 -15.21
N ASN A 372 -36.73 -2.05 -14.21
CA ASN A 372 -36.85 -3.50 -14.05
C ASN A 372 -35.51 -4.25 -14.08
N LYS A 373 -34.49 -3.70 -13.40
CA LYS A 373 -33.11 -4.24 -13.31
C LYS A 373 -32.90 -4.96 -11.97
N THR A 374 -33.51 -6.12 -11.81
CA THR A 374 -33.54 -6.86 -10.53
C THR A 374 -32.17 -7.33 -10.06
N GLN A 375 -31.21 -7.54 -10.96
CA GLN A 375 -29.85 -8.00 -10.63
C GLN A 375 -29.07 -7.01 -9.76
N PHE A 376 -29.32 -5.70 -9.89
CA PHE A 376 -28.65 -4.68 -9.07
C PHE A 376 -29.24 -4.61 -7.65
N LEU A 377 -30.53 -4.93 -7.51
CA LEU A 377 -31.18 -5.06 -6.20
C LEU A 377 -30.65 -6.29 -5.44
N ALA A 378 -30.55 -7.42 -6.14
CA ALA A 378 -29.98 -8.66 -5.58
C ALA A 378 -28.51 -8.49 -5.17
N ALA A 379 -27.72 -7.75 -5.97
CA ALA A 379 -26.34 -7.43 -5.63
C ALA A 379 -26.23 -6.63 -4.32
N LEU A 380 -27.06 -5.60 -4.14
CA LEU A 380 -27.09 -4.82 -2.90
C LEU A 380 -27.49 -5.65 -1.68
N ASP A 381 -28.51 -6.50 -1.81
CA ASP A 381 -28.96 -7.41 -0.75
C ASP A 381 -27.83 -8.38 -0.33
N THR A 382 -27.15 -8.96 -1.32
CA THR A 382 -25.99 -9.84 -1.10
C THR A 382 -24.87 -9.11 -0.35
N LEU A 383 -24.54 -7.88 -0.76
CA LEU A 383 -23.50 -7.08 -0.10
C LEU A 383 -23.85 -6.78 1.36
N GLN A 384 -25.10 -6.42 1.64
CA GLN A 384 -25.57 -6.18 3.00
C GLN A 384 -25.36 -7.42 3.87
N HIS A 385 -25.91 -8.55 3.43
CA HIS A 385 -25.88 -9.79 4.17
C HIS A 385 -24.45 -10.25 4.48
N ILE A 386 -23.56 -10.18 3.48
CA ILE A 386 -22.16 -10.57 3.65
C ILE A 386 -21.44 -9.67 4.66
N VAL A 387 -21.59 -8.36 4.57
CA VAL A 387 -20.92 -7.42 5.49
C VAL A 387 -21.39 -7.64 6.93
N GLU A 388 -22.68 -7.90 7.13
CA GLU A 388 -23.23 -8.21 8.45
C GLU A 388 -22.67 -9.54 9.00
N GLN A 389 -22.69 -10.60 8.19
CA GLN A 389 -22.27 -11.95 8.62
C GLN A 389 -20.77 -12.09 8.87
N ARG A 390 -19.92 -11.41 8.09
CA ARG A 390 -18.45 -11.56 8.22
C ARG A 390 -17.84 -10.70 9.33
N SER A 391 -18.63 -9.88 10.01
CA SER A 391 -18.14 -8.86 10.95
C SER A 391 -17.21 -9.41 12.05
N ASP A 392 -17.59 -10.50 12.72
CA ASP A 392 -16.75 -11.15 13.75
C ASP A 392 -15.42 -11.68 13.17
N LEU A 393 -15.50 -12.37 12.02
CA LEU A 393 -14.31 -12.90 11.33
C LEU A 393 -13.36 -11.79 10.92
N ARG A 394 -13.90 -10.69 10.36
CA ARG A 394 -13.11 -9.52 9.97
C ARG A 394 -12.48 -8.86 11.19
N PHE A 395 -13.19 -8.75 12.31
CA PHE A 395 -12.62 -8.23 13.55
C PHE A 395 -11.43 -9.08 14.02
N ARG A 396 -11.59 -10.40 14.07
CA ARG A 396 -10.53 -11.34 14.46
C ARG A 396 -9.33 -11.28 13.51
N ASP A 397 -9.56 -11.24 12.20
CA ASP A 397 -8.52 -11.04 11.19
C ASP A 397 -7.73 -9.75 11.44
N ARG A 398 -8.43 -8.64 11.65
CA ARG A 398 -7.79 -7.34 11.91
C ARG A 398 -7.02 -7.34 13.22
N MET A 399 -7.57 -7.97 14.27
CA MET A 399 -6.89 -8.09 15.56
C MET A 399 -5.62 -8.93 15.43
N LEU A 400 -5.67 -10.08 14.75
CA LEU A 400 -4.50 -10.93 14.53
C LEU A 400 -3.46 -10.20 13.69
N ASN A 401 -3.91 -9.54 12.62
CA ASN A 401 -3.01 -8.85 11.69
C ASN A 401 -2.34 -7.61 12.32
N GLU A 402 -3.11 -6.68 12.89
CA GLU A 402 -2.55 -5.45 13.47
C GLU A 402 -1.91 -5.70 14.85
N GLY A 403 -2.45 -6.65 15.62
CA GLY A 403 -2.01 -6.96 16.97
C GLY A 403 -0.80 -7.87 17.06
N ILE A 404 -0.76 -8.93 16.26
CA ILE A 404 0.28 -9.96 16.35
C ILE A 404 1.19 -9.90 15.12
N VAL A 405 0.65 -10.12 13.92
CA VAL A 405 1.46 -10.26 12.69
C VAL A 405 2.24 -8.97 12.37
N ARG A 406 1.64 -7.79 12.48
CA ARG A 406 2.35 -6.51 12.26
C ARG A 406 2.93 -5.93 13.55
N GLY A 407 2.39 -6.34 14.69
CA GLY A 407 2.74 -5.82 16.00
C GLY A 407 4.07 -6.35 16.52
N ILE A 408 4.30 -7.65 16.32
CA ILE A 408 5.34 -8.45 16.96
C ILE A 408 6.26 -9.00 15.86
N GLU A 409 7.57 -8.78 15.97
CA GLU A 409 8.47 -9.13 14.87
C GLU A 409 8.74 -10.63 14.82
N PHE A 410 8.98 -11.26 15.97
CA PHE A 410 9.20 -12.72 16.05
C PHE A 410 7.99 -13.56 15.59
N ALA A 411 6.78 -12.98 15.52
CA ALA A 411 5.61 -13.65 14.96
C ALA A 411 5.78 -14.06 13.48
N ASN A 412 6.68 -13.38 12.76
CA ASN A 412 6.92 -13.60 11.33
C ASN A 412 8.15 -14.45 11.02
N VAL A 413 8.80 -15.00 12.04
CA VAL A 413 9.97 -15.87 11.82
C VAL A 413 9.65 -16.96 10.79
N PRO A 414 10.52 -17.19 9.79
CA PRO A 414 10.31 -18.23 8.80
C PRO A 414 10.36 -19.62 9.45
N VAL A 415 9.33 -20.44 9.23
CA VAL A 415 9.24 -21.81 9.78
C VAL A 415 9.47 -22.88 8.72
N ARG A 416 9.42 -22.52 7.43
CA ARG A 416 9.49 -23.48 6.32
C ARG A 416 10.83 -24.22 6.26
N ASN A 417 11.94 -23.52 6.44
CA ASN A 417 13.27 -24.14 6.41
C ASN A 417 13.52 -24.94 7.68
N ALA A 418 13.05 -24.48 8.85
CA ALA A 418 13.03 -25.26 10.08
C ALA A 418 12.26 -26.59 9.91
N ASP A 419 11.05 -26.54 9.34
CA ASP A 419 10.24 -27.74 9.07
C ASP A 419 10.89 -28.68 8.06
N SER A 420 11.61 -28.12 7.08
CA SER A 420 12.36 -28.91 6.09
C SER A 420 13.60 -29.56 6.70
N LEU A 421 14.28 -28.86 7.62
CA LEU A 421 15.40 -29.39 8.38
C LEU A 421 14.95 -30.49 9.35
N ILE A 422 13.81 -30.34 10.03
CA ILE A 422 13.21 -31.39 10.86
C ILE A 422 13.02 -32.68 10.04
N ARG A 423 12.45 -32.59 8.83
CA ARG A 423 12.27 -33.75 7.95
C ARG A 423 13.60 -34.36 7.52
N ALA A 424 14.59 -33.52 7.19
CA ALA A 424 15.91 -33.99 6.77
C ALA A 424 16.65 -34.72 7.90
N LEU A 425 16.60 -34.19 9.13
CA LEU A 425 17.19 -34.79 10.33
C LEU A 425 16.56 -36.15 10.65
N ARG A 426 15.22 -36.24 10.63
CA ARG A 426 14.51 -37.51 10.87
C ARG A 426 14.84 -38.58 9.82
N ASN A 427 15.01 -38.17 8.57
CA ASN A 427 15.34 -39.07 7.46
C ASN A 427 16.85 -39.34 7.31
N LYS A 428 17.70 -38.70 8.13
CA LYS A 428 19.17 -38.78 8.05
C LYS A 428 19.72 -38.46 6.65
N ASP A 429 19.12 -37.49 5.96
CA ASP A 429 19.53 -37.05 4.62
C ASP A 429 20.59 -35.94 4.73
N GLU A 430 21.87 -36.32 4.77
CA GLU A 430 23.00 -35.41 5.04
C GLU A 430 23.03 -34.20 4.10
N LYS A 431 22.79 -34.40 2.79
CA LYS A 431 22.78 -33.30 1.81
C LYS A 431 21.66 -32.30 2.08
N LYS A 432 20.48 -32.79 2.45
CA LYS A 432 19.36 -31.90 2.82
C LYS A 432 19.58 -31.23 4.17
N ILE A 433 20.21 -31.91 5.13
CA ILE A 433 20.56 -31.34 6.43
C ILE A 433 21.49 -30.14 6.21
N GLU A 434 22.57 -30.30 5.45
CA GLU A 434 23.50 -29.22 5.13
C GLU A 434 22.78 -28.04 4.46
N ASN A 435 22.04 -28.31 3.38
CA ASN A 435 21.33 -27.27 2.64
C ASN A 435 20.30 -26.52 3.50
N PHE A 436 19.44 -27.23 4.25
CA PHE A 436 18.43 -26.57 5.08
C PHE A 436 19.02 -25.90 6.32
N THR A 437 20.19 -26.32 6.80
CA THR A 437 20.93 -25.60 7.85
C THR A 437 21.42 -24.24 7.33
N LEU A 438 21.99 -24.20 6.12
CA LEU A 438 22.39 -22.93 5.49
C LEU A 438 21.19 -22.00 5.25
N LEU A 439 20.05 -22.55 4.82
CA LEU A 439 18.83 -21.78 4.64
C LEU A 439 18.25 -21.27 5.98
N LEU A 440 18.32 -22.07 7.04
CA LEU A 440 17.92 -21.65 8.39
C LEU A 440 18.82 -20.51 8.92
N LEU A 441 20.12 -20.59 8.68
CA LEU A 441 21.07 -19.52 9.00
C LEU A 441 20.72 -18.21 8.27
N ASN A 442 20.34 -18.31 7.00
CA ASN A 442 19.88 -17.16 6.23
C ASN A 442 18.56 -16.59 6.78
N ASP A 443 17.62 -17.45 7.18
CA ASP A 443 16.38 -17.01 7.84
C ASP A 443 16.67 -16.26 9.14
N TYR A 444 17.58 -16.77 9.98
CA TYR A 444 18.01 -16.09 11.20
C TYR A 444 18.64 -14.73 10.90
N ARG A 445 19.58 -14.64 9.96
CA ARG A 445 20.23 -13.37 9.58
C ARG A 445 19.25 -12.33 9.04
N ASN A 446 18.22 -12.78 8.32
CA ASN A 446 17.17 -11.88 7.81
C ASN A 446 16.24 -11.42 8.94
N PHE A 447 15.92 -12.29 9.89
CA PHE A 447 15.13 -11.95 11.07
C PHE A 447 15.89 -11.01 12.02
N ALA A 448 17.06 -11.46 12.51
CA ALA A 448 17.96 -10.72 13.39
C ALA A 448 18.88 -9.78 12.61
N ASN A 449 18.31 -9.03 11.66
CA ASN A 449 19.08 -8.08 10.85
C ASN A 449 19.48 -6.83 11.66
N LYS A 450 20.26 -5.94 11.03
CA LYS A 450 20.78 -4.72 11.68
C LYS A 450 19.72 -3.79 12.28
N ASN A 451 18.46 -3.88 11.85
CA ASN A 451 17.33 -3.07 12.30
C ASN A 451 16.46 -3.77 13.36
N TYR A 452 16.86 -4.94 13.84
CA TYR A 452 16.15 -5.72 14.86
C TYR A 452 16.83 -5.57 16.23
N SER A 453 16.03 -5.42 17.27
CA SER A 453 16.46 -5.45 18.67
C SER A 453 15.57 -6.39 19.48
N VAL A 454 16.18 -7.41 20.07
CA VAL A 454 15.51 -8.43 20.90
C VAL A 454 14.77 -7.78 22.07
N GLU A 455 15.41 -6.85 22.78
CA GLU A 455 14.80 -6.22 23.96
C GLU A 455 13.61 -5.33 23.60
N VAL A 456 13.67 -4.65 22.45
CA VAL A 456 12.55 -3.85 21.94
C VAL A 456 11.39 -4.76 21.54
N ASP A 457 11.65 -5.85 20.80
CA ASP A 457 10.61 -6.80 20.39
C ASP A 457 9.95 -7.47 21.59
N LYS A 458 10.71 -7.85 22.63
CA LYS A 458 10.15 -8.36 23.89
C LYS A 458 9.18 -7.38 24.55
N LYS A 459 9.58 -6.11 24.71
CA LYS A 459 8.74 -5.08 25.34
C LYS A 459 7.47 -4.79 24.52
N VAL A 460 7.63 -4.66 23.21
CA VAL A 460 6.49 -4.47 22.29
C VAL A 460 5.56 -5.67 22.32
N ALA A 461 6.09 -6.89 22.24
CA ALA A 461 5.29 -8.12 22.27
C ALA A 461 4.47 -8.25 23.55
N LYS A 462 5.07 -7.96 24.71
CA LYS A 462 4.36 -7.96 26.01
C LYS A 462 3.16 -7.01 25.99
N ALA A 463 3.33 -5.77 25.51
CA ALA A 463 2.25 -4.80 25.40
C ALA A 463 1.17 -5.22 24.37
N MET A 464 1.60 -5.73 23.21
CA MET A 464 0.70 -6.13 22.13
C MET A 464 -0.13 -7.36 22.47
N ILE A 465 0.49 -8.38 23.10
CA ILE A 465 -0.21 -9.59 23.58
C ILE A 465 -1.23 -9.21 24.64
N ALA A 466 -0.86 -8.35 25.60
CA ALA A 466 -1.77 -7.90 26.65
C ALA A 466 -3.03 -7.25 26.10
N GLU A 467 -2.89 -6.34 25.11
CA GLU A 467 -4.04 -5.71 24.49
C GLU A 467 -4.85 -6.68 23.61
N TYR A 468 -4.18 -7.60 22.90
CA TYR A 468 -4.84 -8.61 22.08
C TYR A 468 -5.75 -9.52 22.91
N ILE A 469 -5.22 -10.13 23.98
CA ILE A 469 -5.99 -11.07 24.82
C ILE A 469 -7.11 -10.39 25.62
N ARG A 470 -6.99 -9.07 25.86
CA ARG A 470 -8.03 -8.27 26.51
C ARG A 470 -9.23 -8.03 25.59
N LEU A 471 -9.01 -7.89 24.29
CA LEU A 471 -10.03 -7.52 23.31
C LEU A 471 -10.64 -8.70 22.57
N VAL A 472 -9.87 -9.76 22.35
CA VAL A 472 -10.34 -10.97 21.69
C VAL A 472 -10.87 -11.95 22.75
N PRO A 473 -12.06 -12.55 22.59
CA PRO A 473 -12.54 -13.58 23.50
C PRO A 473 -11.58 -14.77 23.60
N LYS A 474 -11.45 -15.35 24.80
CA LYS A 474 -10.47 -16.41 25.09
C LYS A 474 -10.64 -17.66 24.21
N ASP A 475 -11.87 -18.02 23.87
CA ASP A 475 -12.19 -19.16 22.98
C ASP A 475 -11.83 -18.90 21.50
N LYS A 476 -11.39 -17.68 21.17
CA LYS A 476 -10.97 -17.24 19.83
C LYS A 476 -9.48 -16.90 19.76
N HIS A 477 -8.72 -17.15 20.83
CA HIS A 477 -7.27 -16.93 20.84
C HIS A 477 -6.57 -18.01 20.00
N PRO A 478 -5.49 -17.66 19.27
CA PRO A 478 -4.59 -18.65 18.69
C PRO A 478 -4.11 -19.66 19.74
N ASP A 479 -3.94 -20.92 19.32
CA ASP A 479 -3.53 -22.05 20.19
C ASP A 479 -2.31 -21.74 21.07
N VAL A 480 -1.37 -20.90 20.58
CA VAL A 480 -0.17 -20.52 21.32
C VAL A 480 -0.42 -19.84 22.66
N PHE A 481 -1.57 -19.18 22.82
CA PHE A 481 -1.94 -18.55 24.10
C PHE A 481 -2.53 -19.55 25.11
N THR A 482 -2.74 -20.81 24.73
CA THR A 482 -3.07 -21.88 25.69
C THR A 482 -1.93 -22.04 26.69
N VAL A 483 -0.69 -22.11 26.19
CA VAL A 483 0.54 -22.24 27.01
C VAL A 483 0.68 -21.07 27.98
N LEU A 484 0.40 -19.85 27.52
CA LEU A 484 0.37 -18.65 28.37
C LEU A 484 -0.54 -18.85 29.60
N HIS A 485 -1.70 -19.49 29.44
CA HIS A 485 -2.63 -19.71 30.54
C HIS A 485 -2.34 -20.96 31.38
N THR A 486 -1.87 -22.05 30.77
CA THR A 486 -1.69 -23.34 31.44
C THR A 486 -0.35 -23.47 32.15
N GLU A 487 0.73 -22.91 31.58
CA GLU A 487 2.09 -23.04 32.10
C GLU A 487 2.59 -21.77 32.78
N PHE A 488 2.09 -20.60 32.35
CA PHE A 488 2.53 -19.29 32.86
C PHE A 488 1.46 -18.58 33.69
N GLU A 489 0.32 -19.21 33.98
CA GLU A 489 -0.77 -18.64 34.80
C GLU A 489 -1.31 -17.28 34.29
N GLY A 490 -1.14 -16.99 33.00
CA GLY A 490 -1.47 -15.70 32.40
C GLY A 490 -0.38 -14.63 32.53
N ASP A 491 0.80 -14.95 33.06
CA ASP A 491 1.93 -14.03 33.15
C ASP A 491 2.61 -13.87 31.77
N ILE A 492 2.23 -12.79 31.08
CA ILE A 492 2.75 -12.43 29.77
C ILE A 492 4.26 -12.16 29.81
N ASN A 493 4.79 -11.64 30.92
CA ASN A 493 6.21 -11.35 31.01
C ASN A 493 7.01 -12.64 30.94
N LYS A 494 6.70 -13.59 31.84
CA LYS A 494 7.36 -14.90 31.87
C LYS A 494 7.18 -15.66 30.56
N TYR A 495 5.98 -15.60 29.97
CA TYR A 495 5.71 -16.26 28.69
C TYR A 495 6.59 -15.73 27.56
N VAL A 496 6.68 -14.40 27.40
CA VAL A 496 7.51 -13.79 26.35
C VAL A 496 8.99 -14.01 26.65
N ASP A 497 9.42 -13.87 27.90
CA ASP A 497 10.83 -14.09 28.27
C ASP A 497 11.24 -15.54 28.00
N ASN A 498 10.38 -16.51 28.31
CA ASN A 498 10.60 -17.93 28.00
C ASN A 498 10.78 -18.21 26.51
N ILE A 499 10.00 -17.54 25.63
CA ILE A 499 10.14 -17.68 24.17
C ILE A 499 11.55 -17.33 23.73
N PHE A 500 12.10 -16.22 24.22
CA PHE A 500 13.44 -15.77 23.84
C PHE A 500 14.55 -16.58 24.51
N GLU A 501 14.36 -16.97 25.76
CA GLU A 501 15.37 -17.78 26.49
C GLU A 501 15.57 -19.16 25.85
N ASN A 502 14.49 -19.79 25.36
CA ASN A 502 14.51 -21.20 24.94
C ASN A 502 14.41 -21.41 23.43
N SER A 503 14.22 -20.37 22.63
CA SER A 503 14.23 -20.50 21.17
C SER A 503 15.65 -20.51 20.60
N VAL A 504 15.86 -21.32 19.57
CA VAL A 504 17.02 -21.30 18.66
C VAL A 504 17.23 -19.91 18.07
N PHE A 505 16.15 -19.17 17.78
CA PHE A 505 16.22 -17.81 17.25
C PHE A 505 16.19 -16.74 18.33
N GLY A 506 16.21 -17.12 19.61
CA GLY A 506 16.21 -16.20 20.74
C GLY A 506 17.50 -15.40 20.88
N SER A 507 18.64 -15.96 20.48
CA SER A 507 19.96 -15.30 20.48
C SER A 507 20.95 -16.02 19.56
N GLU A 508 22.06 -15.35 19.24
CA GLU A 508 23.14 -15.97 18.45
C GLU A 508 23.74 -17.18 19.19
N ALA A 509 23.90 -17.08 20.51
CA ALA A 509 24.37 -18.18 21.34
C ALA A 509 23.42 -19.41 21.33
N ASN A 510 22.09 -19.18 21.32
CA ASN A 510 21.13 -20.27 21.22
C ASN A 510 21.21 -20.96 19.84
N LEU A 511 21.40 -20.17 18.78
CA LEU A 511 21.60 -20.69 17.43
C LEU A 511 22.89 -21.51 17.35
N GLU A 512 24.02 -21.00 17.83
CA GLU A 512 25.29 -21.72 17.87
C GLU A 512 25.20 -23.03 18.65
N LYS A 513 24.53 -23.00 19.81
CA LYS A 513 24.26 -24.19 20.61
C LYS A 513 23.47 -25.22 19.80
N PHE A 514 22.44 -24.81 19.06
CA PHE A 514 21.69 -25.71 18.19
C PHE A 514 22.56 -26.27 17.04
N LEU A 515 23.39 -25.43 16.40
CA LEU A 515 24.28 -25.86 15.32
C LEU A 515 25.33 -26.87 15.78
N SER A 516 25.76 -26.79 17.05
CA SER A 516 26.68 -27.77 17.64
C SER A 516 26.05 -29.16 17.83
N HIS A 517 24.72 -29.22 17.96
CA HIS A 517 23.99 -30.46 18.17
C HIS A 517 22.60 -30.42 17.52
N LEU A 518 22.57 -30.69 16.22
CA LEU A 518 21.34 -30.65 15.42
C LEU A 518 20.39 -31.78 15.82
N THR A 519 19.32 -31.45 16.57
CA THR A 519 18.24 -32.39 16.86
C THR A 519 16.91 -31.87 16.33
N PRO A 520 16.09 -32.73 15.70
CA PRO A 520 14.78 -32.31 15.21
C PRO A 520 13.87 -31.85 16.36
N GLU A 521 14.01 -32.44 17.55
CA GLU A 521 13.20 -32.12 18.74
C GLU A 521 13.39 -30.67 19.18
N THR A 522 14.60 -30.11 19.11
CA THR A 522 14.84 -28.69 19.42
C THR A 522 14.00 -27.78 18.52
N LEU A 523 13.89 -28.06 17.22
CA LEU A 523 13.10 -27.23 16.27
C LEU A 523 11.59 -27.50 16.35
N VAL A 524 11.20 -28.71 16.74
CA VAL A 524 9.80 -29.10 16.93
C VAL A 524 9.22 -28.39 18.15
N HIS A 525 9.97 -28.36 19.25
CA HIS A 525 9.54 -27.77 20.52
C HIS A 525 10.02 -26.32 20.73
N ASP A 526 10.67 -25.72 19.73
CA ASP A 526 11.09 -24.32 19.78
C ASP A 526 9.88 -23.40 20.04
N PRO A 527 9.89 -22.59 21.11
CA PRO A 527 8.73 -21.79 21.49
C PRO A 527 8.44 -20.64 20.49
N MET A 528 9.47 -20.05 19.87
CA MET A 528 9.28 -18.98 18.87
C MET A 528 8.74 -19.55 17.56
N PHE A 529 9.25 -20.69 17.09
CA PHE A 529 8.67 -21.36 15.92
C PHE A 529 7.27 -21.87 16.21
N SER A 530 6.98 -22.36 17.42
CA SER A 530 5.63 -22.77 17.82
C SER A 530 4.65 -21.59 17.80
N PHE A 531 5.08 -20.42 18.28
CA PHE A 531 4.33 -19.16 18.17
C PHE A 531 4.06 -18.81 16.71
N ALA A 532 5.10 -18.73 15.88
CA ALA A 532 4.95 -18.35 14.47
C ALA A 532 4.08 -19.35 13.68
N ARG A 533 4.18 -20.66 13.95
CA ARG A 533 3.33 -21.70 13.34
C ARG A 533 1.87 -21.53 13.75
N SER A 534 1.60 -21.31 15.04
CA SER A 534 0.23 -21.13 15.55
C SER A 534 -0.43 -19.87 14.97
N VAL A 535 0.30 -18.76 14.90
CA VAL A 535 -0.20 -17.52 14.28
C VAL A 535 -0.51 -17.73 12.80
N LYS A 536 0.39 -18.38 12.03
CA LYS A 536 0.15 -18.69 10.62
C LYS A 536 -1.03 -19.63 10.40
N LYS A 537 -1.24 -20.59 11.32
CA LYS A 537 -2.41 -21.48 11.30
C LYS A 537 -3.71 -20.71 11.52
N GLU A 538 -3.75 -19.81 12.51
CA GLU A 538 -4.92 -18.96 12.75
C GLU A 538 -5.18 -18.02 11.56
N GLU A 539 -4.13 -17.40 11.00
CA GLU A 539 -4.24 -16.53 9.83
C GLU A 539 -4.83 -17.29 8.63
N ALA A 540 -4.33 -18.50 8.35
CA ALA A 540 -4.87 -19.35 7.28
C ALA A 540 -6.32 -19.74 7.54
N MET A 541 -6.68 -20.13 8.76
CA MET A 541 -8.05 -20.50 9.12
C MET A 541 -9.02 -19.32 8.97
N LEU A 542 -8.65 -18.13 9.46
CA LEU A 542 -9.45 -16.91 9.34
C LEU A 542 -9.61 -16.50 7.87
N LYS A 543 -8.55 -16.66 7.08
CA LYS A 543 -8.60 -16.42 5.64
C LYS A 543 -9.56 -17.38 4.95
N ASP A 544 -9.43 -18.68 5.18
CA ASP A 544 -10.30 -19.70 4.57
C ASP A 544 -11.78 -19.46 4.92
N GLN A 545 -12.07 -19.07 6.17
CA GLN A 545 -13.42 -18.70 6.61
C GLN A 545 -13.94 -17.43 5.94
N GLN A 546 -13.08 -16.42 5.72
CA GLN A 546 -13.45 -15.21 4.99
C GLN A 546 -13.62 -15.46 3.49
N ASP A 547 -12.84 -16.37 2.90
CA ASP A 547 -12.90 -16.70 1.48
C ASP A 547 -14.25 -17.31 1.07
N ALA A 548 -14.97 -17.93 2.02
CA ALA A 548 -16.36 -18.33 1.84
C ALA A 548 -17.29 -17.16 1.47
N PHE A 549 -16.97 -15.93 1.91
CA PHE A 549 -17.70 -14.70 1.57
C PHE A 549 -17.09 -13.95 0.39
N THR A 550 -15.77 -14.03 0.20
CA THR A 550 -15.01 -13.26 -0.78
C THR A 550 -15.59 -13.39 -2.18
N ARG A 551 -15.90 -14.62 -2.63
CA ARG A 551 -16.43 -14.87 -3.98
C ARG A 551 -17.75 -14.11 -4.23
N ALA A 552 -18.76 -14.37 -3.40
CA ALA A 552 -20.07 -13.79 -3.56
C ALA A 552 -20.01 -12.25 -3.41
N TYR A 553 -19.16 -11.76 -2.53
CA TYR A 553 -18.90 -10.34 -2.35
C TYR A 553 -18.34 -9.70 -3.63
N LEU A 554 -17.28 -10.24 -4.23
CA LEU A 554 -16.65 -9.66 -5.43
C LEU A 554 -17.59 -9.67 -6.64
N ILE A 555 -18.39 -10.72 -6.81
CA ILE A 555 -19.39 -10.81 -7.88
C ILE A 555 -20.50 -9.77 -7.66
N ALA A 556 -21.01 -9.64 -6.43
CA ALA A 556 -22.02 -8.65 -6.09
C ALA A 556 -21.49 -7.22 -6.23
N ARG A 557 -20.23 -6.96 -5.85
CA ARG A 557 -19.54 -5.68 -6.05
C ARG A 557 -19.49 -5.28 -7.52
N ARG A 558 -19.08 -6.20 -8.40
CA ARG A 558 -19.06 -5.97 -9.85
C ARG A 558 -20.43 -5.61 -10.39
N SER A 559 -21.47 -6.37 -10.02
CA SER A 559 -22.86 -6.12 -10.44
C SER A 559 -23.40 -4.78 -9.91
N TYR A 560 -23.15 -4.49 -8.63
CA TYR A 560 -23.53 -3.21 -8.03
C TYR A 560 -22.91 -2.02 -8.79
N LEU A 561 -21.62 -2.08 -9.07
CA LEU A 561 -20.92 -0.99 -9.74
C LEU A 561 -21.29 -0.90 -11.22
N ASP A 562 -21.58 -2.02 -11.89
CA ASP A 562 -22.15 -2.01 -13.24
C ASP A 562 -23.49 -1.26 -13.27
N GLY A 563 -24.35 -1.47 -12.27
CA GLY A 563 -25.60 -0.73 -12.12
C GLY A 563 -25.42 0.77 -11.90
N VAL A 564 -24.39 1.18 -11.15
CA VAL A 564 -24.03 2.60 -11.00
C VAL A 564 -23.56 3.20 -12.33
N LEU A 565 -22.74 2.47 -13.09
CA LEU A 565 -22.27 2.90 -14.41
C LEU A 565 -23.39 2.95 -15.44
N GLU A 566 -24.35 2.01 -15.41
CA GLU A 566 -25.51 2.03 -16.31
C GLU A 566 -26.45 3.18 -15.98
N MET A 567 -26.63 3.51 -14.69
CA MET A 567 -27.52 4.58 -14.24
C MET A 567 -26.99 5.97 -14.63
N ASP A 568 -25.71 6.24 -14.39
CA ASP A 568 -25.13 7.58 -14.50
C ASP A 568 -24.23 7.77 -15.74
N GLY A 569 -23.84 6.68 -16.41
CA GLY A 569 -22.96 6.66 -17.57
C GLY A 569 -21.50 6.34 -17.25
N ALA A 570 -20.84 5.59 -18.13
CA ALA A 570 -19.48 5.06 -17.91
C ALA A 570 -18.38 6.15 -17.79
N THR A 571 -18.61 7.35 -18.31
CA THR A 571 -17.66 8.47 -18.25
C THR A 571 -17.91 9.42 -17.08
N ALA A 572 -18.99 9.22 -16.32
CA ALA A 572 -19.39 10.12 -15.23
C ALA A 572 -18.45 10.05 -14.02
N TYR A 573 -17.73 8.94 -13.86
CA TYR A 573 -16.91 8.69 -12.69
C TYR A 573 -15.44 8.47 -13.03
N ALA A 574 -14.57 8.99 -12.16
CA ALA A 574 -13.21 8.47 -12.04
C ALA A 574 -13.24 7.10 -11.32
N PRO A 575 -12.55 6.07 -11.82
CA PRO A 575 -12.49 4.77 -11.17
C PRO A 575 -11.70 4.82 -9.85
N ASP A 576 -11.96 3.86 -8.97
CA ASP A 576 -11.15 3.69 -7.76
C ASP A 576 -9.66 3.54 -8.09
N ALA A 577 -8.80 4.14 -7.27
CA ALA A 577 -7.36 4.04 -7.39
C ALA A 577 -6.91 2.59 -7.21
N ASN A 578 -5.95 2.16 -8.02
CA ASN A 578 -5.43 0.80 -8.04
C ASN A 578 -3.94 0.78 -8.40
N LEU A 579 -3.18 1.79 -7.95
CA LEU A 579 -1.76 1.97 -8.21
C LEU A 579 -1.46 2.02 -9.73
N THR A 580 -2.15 2.94 -10.40
CA THR A 580 -1.97 3.25 -11.84
C THR A 580 -1.86 4.76 -12.00
N LEU A 581 -1.28 5.23 -13.10
CA LEU A 581 -1.08 6.65 -13.37
C LEU A 581 -2.44 7.37 -13.52
N ARG A 582 -2.70 8.35 -12.66
CA ARG A 582 -3.92 9.19 -12.64
C ARG A 582 -3.55 10.67 -12.69
N LEU A 583 -4.55 11.50 -13.00
CA LEU A 583 -4.48 12.95 -12.90
C LEU A 583 -5.58 13.47 -11.97
N ALA A 584 -5.21 14.36 -11.06
CA ALA A 584 -6.12 15.24 -10.34
C ALA A 584 -5.78 16.70 -10.67
N TYR A 585 -6.74 17.61 -10.57
CA TYR A 585 -6.53 19.04 -10.82
C TYR A 585 -7.45 19.88 -9.93
N GLY A 586 -7.12 21.16 -9.80
CA GLY A 586 -7.82 22.12 -8.96
C GLY A 586 -7.14 23.48 -8.97
N GLN A 587 -7.33 24.21 -7.88
CA GLN A 587 -6.81 25.55 -7.61
C GLN A 587 -6.28 25.63 -6.17
#